data_AF-A0A7C7LXA8-F1
#
_entry.id   AF-A0A7C7LXA8-F1
#
_cell.length_a   1.000
_cell.length_b   1.000
_cell.length_c   1.000
_cell.angle_alpha   90.00
_cell.angle_beta   90.00
_cell.angle_gamma   90.00
#
_symmetry.space_group_name_H-M   'P 1'
#
loop_
_entity.id
_entity.type
_entity.pdbx_description
1 polymer ?
#
loop_
_entity_poly.entity_id
_entity_poly.type
_entity_poly.pdbx_seq_one_letter_code
_entity_poly.pdbx_strand_id
1 'polypeptide(L)'
;NRTRELLQIYCVGDSVVGDKHARARREMLNGWRAVFEEDIRPLEEMQRGRNSTAFDGGAFSPVLDTATHHFHRWVAARYPYAA
;
A
#
# COMPACT_ATOMS: atom_id res chain seq x y z
N ASN A 1 -1.05 -10.06 13.53
CA ASN A 1 -1.04 -8.64 13.15
C ASN A 1 0.26 -8.27 12.46
N ARG A 2 0.54 -8.87 11.28
CA ARG A 2 1.75 -8.64 10.50
C ARG A 2 1.45 -8.95 9.04
N THR A 3 1.98 -8.13 8.14
CA THR A 3 1.93 -8.34 6.69
C THR A 3 3.36 -8.32 6.14
N ARG A 4 3.59 -9.01 5.03
CA ARG A 4 4.83 -8.93 4.26
C ARG A 4 4.49 -8.47 2.86
N GLU A 5 5.03 -7.33 2.47
CA GLU A 5 4.93 -6.80 1.12
C GLU A 5 6.19 -7.17 0.31
N LEU A 6 6.01 -7.53 -0.96
CA LEU A 6 7.10 -7.77 -1.91
C LEU A 6 6.89 -6.83 -3.11
N LEU A 7 7.79 -5.87 -3.25
CA LEU A 7 7.79 -4.96 -4.40
C LEU A 7 8.66 -5.52 -5.53
N GLN A 8 8.10 -5.57 -6.73
CA GLN A 8 8.82 -5.91 -7.95
C GLN A 8 8.48 -4.88 -9.03
N ILE A 9 9.51 -4.26 -9.61
CA ILE A 9 9.33 -3.30 -10.69
C ILE A 9 9.80 -3.97 -11.99
N TYR A 10 8.87 -4.11 -12.92
CA TYR A 10 9.13 -4.72 -14.22
C TYR A 10 9.32 -3.64 -15.27
N CYS A 11 10.47 -3.66 -15.94
CA CYS A 11 10.73 -2.82 -17.09
C CYS A 11 10.35 -3.57 -18.36
N VAL A 12 9.64 -2.90 -19.27
CA VAL A 12 9.21 -3.48 -20.55
C VAL A 12 10.25 -3.16 -21.64
N GLY A 13 10.71 -4.19 -22.35
CA GLY A 13 11.60 -4.08 -23.50
C GLY A 13 13.07 -4.42 -23.22
N ASP A 14 13.67 -5.21 -24.10
CA ASP A 14 15.04 -5.75 -23.94
C ASP A 14 16.11 -4.65 -23.90
N SER A 15 15.87 -3.53 -24.61
CA SER A 15 16.74 -2.37 -24.63
C SER A 15 16.92 -1.75 -23.24
N VAL A 16 15.95 -1.92 -22.34
CA VAL A 16 15.99 -1.35 -20.99
C VAL A 16 16.97 -2.09 -20.10
N VAL A 17 17.37 -3.32 -20.41
CA VAL A 17 18.33 -4.11 -19.61
C VAL A 17 19.77 -3.61 -19.83
N GLY A 18 20.05 -3.02 -20.99
CA GLY A 18 21.38 -2.54 -21.36
C GLY A 18 21.98 -1.49 -20.41
N ASP A 19 23.30 -1.36 -20.44
CA ASP A 19 24.07 -0.49 -19.54
C ASP A 19 23.68 0.98 -19.65
N LYS A 20 23.23 1.41 -20.83
CA LYS A 20 22.70 2.76 -21.09
C LYS A 20 21.63 3.18 -20.07
N HIS A 21 20.80 2.24 -19.63
CA HIS A 21 19.68 2.50 -18.71
C HIS A 21 19.96 2.07 -17.27
N ALA A 22 21.13 1.51 -16.97
CA ALA A 22 21.43 0.95 -15.65
C ALA A 22 21.30 1.98 -14.53
N ARG A 23 21.72 3.22 -14.76
CA ARG A 23 21.55 4.32 -13.79
C ARG A 23 20.07 4.64 -13.54
N ALA A 24 19.29 4.83 -14.59
CA ALA A 24 17.87 5.14 -14.50
C ALA A 24 17.09 4.05 -13.77
N ARG A 25 17.40 2.76 -14.02
CA ARG A 25 16.77 1.63 -13.30
C ARG A 25 17.06 1.68 -11.80
N ARG A 26 18.30 1.98 -11.41
CA ARG A 26 18.69 2.11 -10.00
C ARG A 26 17.99 3.28 -9.32
N GLU A 27 17.98 4.45 -9.96
CA GLU A 27 17.32 5.65 -9.42
C GLU A 27 15.81 5.43 -9.29
N MET A 28 15.16 4.81 -10.28
CA MET A 28 13.75 4.42 -10.22
C MET A 28 13.49 3.47 -9.05
N LEU A 29 14.28 2.39 -8.91
CA LEU A 29 14.10 1.43 -7.82
C LEU A 29 14.27 2.09 -6.45
N ASN A 30 15.29 2.93 -6.28
CA ASN A 30 15.54 3.62 -5.02
C ASN A 30 14.43 4.63 -4.69
N GLY A 31 13.95 5.37 -5.68
CA GLY A 31 12.86 6.33 -5.50
C GLY A 31 11.57 5.65 -5.06
N TRP A 32 11.17 4.58 -5.76
CA TRP A 32 10.00 3.80 -5.35
C TRP A 32 10.17 3.18 -3.98
N ARG A 33 11.33 2.58 -3.70
CA ARG A 33 11.61 2.01 -2.39
C ARG A 33 11.41 3.04 -1.27
N ALA A 34 11.90 4.27 -1.43
CA ALA A 34 11.72 5.32 -0.43
C ALA A 34 10.23 5.63 -0.22
N VAL A 35 9.47 5.84 -1.29
CA VAL A 35 8.03 6.12 -1.21
C VAL A 35 7.25 4.98 -0.54
N PHE A 36 7.53 3.72 -0.89
CA PHE A 36 6.85 2.58 -0.24
C PHE A 36 7.25 2.40 1.23
N GLU A 37 8.50 2.70 1.60
CA GLU A 37 8.94 2.63 3.00
C GLU A 37 8.25 3.70 3.88
N GLU A 38 7.83 4.84 3.32
CA GLU A 38 7.11 5.89 4.05
C GLU A 38 5.76 5.42 4.60
N ASP A 39 5.07 4.51 3.89
CA ASP A 39 3.75 4.01 4.29
C ASP A 39 3.79 3.05 5.49
N ILE A 40 4.94 2.40 5.76
CA ILE A 40 5.06 1.36 6.79
C ILE A 40 4.69 1.92 8.17
N ARG A 41 5.31 3.04 8.56
CA ARG A 41 5.12 3.59 9.91
C ARG A 41 3.69 4.06 10.15
N PRO A 42 3.06 4.89 9.28
CA PRO A 42 1.65 5.24 9.41
C PRO A 42 0.75 4.01 9.51
N LEU A 43 0.93 3.00 8.67
CA LEU A 43 0.11 1.79 8.71
C LEU A 43 0.22 1.04 10.04
N GLU A 44 1.44 0.85 10.54
CA GLU A 44 1.66 0.19 11.84
C GLU A 44 1.06 0.99 13.00
N GLU A 45 1.19 2.32 13.00
CA GLU A 45 0.61 3.17 14.03
C GLU A 45 -0.92 3.20 13.96
N MET A 46 -1.50 3.28 12.76
CA MET A 46 -2.94 3.19 12.57
C MET A 46 -3.47 1.85 13.08
N GLN A 47 -2.75 0.76 12.82
CA GLN A 47 -3.12 -0.55 13.33
C GLN A 47 -2.99 -0.64 14.87
N ARG A 48 -1.96 -0.03 15.47
CA ARG A 48 -1.87 0.09 16.93
C ARG A 48 -3.05 0.88 17.50
N GLY A 49 -3.41 2.01 16.88
CA GLY A 49 -4.54 2.83 17.28
C GLY A 49 -5.89 2.10 17.21
N ARG A 50 -6.11 1.29 16.18
CA ARG A 50 -7.32 0.46 16.01
C ARG A 50 -7.50 -0.63 17.05
N ASN A 51 -6.42 -1.03 17.75
CA ASN A 51 -6.52 -1.99 18.84
C ASN A 51 -7.02 -1.34 20.15
N SER A 52 -7.19 -0.02 20.20
CA SER A 52 -7.79 0.67 21.35
C SER A 52 -9.27 0.32 21.47
N THR A 53 -9.74 0.11 22.70
CA THR A 53 -11.19 -0.05 22.98
C THR A 53 -12.00 1.21 22.72
N ALA A 54 -11.33 2.37 22.61
CA ALA A 54 -11.96 3.64 22.27
C ALA A 54 -12.07 3.89 20.75
N PHE A 55 -11.53 3.01 19.91
CA PHE A 55 -11.64 3.16 18.46
C PHE A 55 -13.05 2.78 17.99
N ASP A 56 -13.72 3.70 17.31
CA ASP A 56 -15.13 3.61 16.92
C ASP A 56 -15.36 3.21 15.45
N GLY A 57 -14.28 2.99 14.69
CA GLY A 57 -14.33 2.66 13.27
C GLY A 57 -13.77 3.76 12.36
N GLY A 58 -13.62 4.99 12.86
CA GLY A 58 -13.11 6.13 12.07
C GLY A 58 -14.06 6.60 10.96
N ALA A 59 -13.57 7.51 10.11
CA ALA A 59 -14.36 8.09 9.01
C ALA A 59 -13.54 8.16 7.71
N PHE A 60 -14.22 8.06 6.58
CA PHE A 60 -13.63 8.26 5.25
C PHE A 60 -13.91 9.67 4.74
N SER A 61 -12.90 10.30 4.15
CA SER A 61 -13.08 11.53 3.39
C SER A 61 -13.88 11.26 2.11
N PRO A 62 -14.95 12.02 1.81
CA PRO A 62 -15.73 11.84 0.59
C PRO A 62 -14.94 12.20 -0.68
N VAL A 63 -13.84 12.94 -0.55
CA VAL A 63 -13.00 13.37 -1.68
C VAL A 63 -11.76 12.50 -1.81
N LEU A 64 -11.07 12.22 -0.70
CA LEU A 64 -9.75 11.57 -0.72
C LEU A 64 -9.82 10.04 -0.64
N ASP A 65 -10.86 9.48 0.00
CA ASP A 65 -10.90 8.05 0.34
C ASP A 65 -11.89 7.25 -0.50
N THR A 66 -12.31 7.75 -1.67
CA THR A 66 -13.30 7.07 -2.51
C THR A 66 -12.86 5.64 -2.86
N ALA A 67 -11.61 5.45 -3.30
CA ALA A 67 -11.09 4.13 -3.62
C ALA A 67 -10.99 3.21 -2.39
N THR A 68 -10.50 3.72 -1.27
CA THR A 68 -10.42 3.01 0.01
C THR A 68 -11.81 2.55 0.46
N HIS A 69 -12.80 3.44 0.41
CA HIS A 69 -14.19 3.12 0.78
C HIS A 69 -14.77 2.02 -0.12
N HIS A 70 -14.53 2.07 -1.44
CA HIS A 70 -14.96 1.00 -2.35
C HIS A 70 -14.27 -0.35 -2.04
N PHE A 71 -12.97 -0.34 -1.75
CA PHE A 71 -12.25 -1.54 -1.35
C PHE A 71 -12.84 -2.16 -0.07
N HIS A 72 -13.09 -1.35 0.96
CA HIS A 72 -13.72 -1.81 2.20
C HIS A 72 -15.10 -2.42 1.97
N ARG A 73 -15.93 -1.81 1.11
CA ARG A 73 -17.23 -2.36 0.72
C ARG A 73 -17.10 -3.71 0.02
N TRP A 74 -16.13 -3.86 -0.89
CA TRP A 74 -15.87 -5.12 -1.57
C TRP A 74 -15.43 -6.22 -0.60
N VAL A 75 -14.52 -5.91 0.34
CA VAL A 75 -14.08 -6.86 1.37
C VAL A 75 -15.26 -7.34 2.23
N ALA A 76 -16.10 -6.40 2.70
CA ALA A 76 -17.27 -6.74 3.52
C ALA A 76 -18.28 -7.63 2.78
N ALA A 77 -18.49 -7.40 1.48
CA ALA A 77 -19.34 -8.24 0.65
C ALA A 77 -18.73 -9.64 0.41
N ARG A 78 -17.40 -9.74 0.31
CA ARG A 78 -16.69 -10.99 0.03
C ARG A 78 -16.54 -11.90 1.24
N TYR A 79 -16.45 -11.29 2.42
CA TYR A 79 -16.28 -11.94 3.72
C TYR A 79 -17.34 -11.44 4.70
N PRO A 80 -18.62 -11.77 4.47
CA PRO A 80 -19.67 -11.42 5.41
C PRO A 80 -19.35 -12.05 6.76
N TYR A 81 -19.53 -11.30 7.84
CA TYR A 81 -19.45 -11.88 9.18
C TYR A 81 -20.45 -13.04 9.26
N ALA A 82 -19.96 -14.23 9.62
CA ALA A 82 -20.86 -15.28 10.08
C ALA A 82 -21.48 -14.76 11.39
N ALA A 83 -22.81 -14.61 11.38
CA ALA A 83 -23.58 -14.27 12.57
C ALA A 83 -23.47 -15.37 13.62
#